data_AF-A0A060ZS45-F1
#
_entry.id   AF-A0A060ZS45-F1
#
_cell.length_a   1.000
_cell.length_b   1.000
_cell.length_c   1.000
_cell.angle_alpha   90.00
_cell.angle_beta   90.00
_cell.angle_gamma   90.00
#
_symmetry.space_group_name_H-M   'P 1'
#
loop_
_entity.id
_entity.type
_entity.pdbx_description
1 polymer ?
#
loop_
_entity_poly.entity_id
_entity_poly.type
_entity_poly.pdbx_seq_one_letter_code
_entity_poly.pdbx_strand_id
1 'polypeptide(L)'
;MTGRGGPDPYDDAYGESSGGTGDGRDGPGRGSDADLPSHPAGPPRIPPPRSAAEDSGHWPGALDGGIPAPRPPTAHEARADEAWADETPADETPAERAPKPGPEPDTASNPEPTAGSEPEATPTPKPTPKPHPGHEREPALGPEPEPTPRPAPEANPESEPESEPHPEPEPRPAPEPPVPAKLPAAAPAPPAPPLAAPTPSAAHPLSHDLLRSLLGAWALTACSQEETSAVEAHLNHCPSCAEEALRLRDAVGLLHTEHSLDLDPMLRSRVLAGCLGRRPARIPMPGWASAYDAEAARLDALLRDMGEAEWRAPVRLKWFDGRRLTGRDTTVAGVIGHLMVVDGIVAASLGLPDPMGAAAPGSPQARTEAYWHHEPGAAYGAGPPGAVRELWREQGHALVRTVSFAGRGVAELDVPYGEFALPIRDAFLDRALECWVHAGDIAEAIDYPYEPPASAHLKAMIDLCARLLPGTLAERRRAGLASPPRRLVEAGTPGRTLHLQVEGTGGGDWYIPLDSPAAMAAPEEAVATIALDQEAFYLLASGHVPPQEAAAGLSGDTEAIRDVLFATASLSRL
;
A
#
# COMPACT_ATOMS: atom_id res chain seq x y z
N MET A 1 -27.67 -51.71 18.89
CA MET A 1 -29.00 -52.16 18.43
C MET A 1 -30.07 -51.43 19.24
N THR A 2 -31.24 -51.15 18.66
CA THR A 2 -32.55 -50.84 19.33
C THR A 2 -32.57 -50.00 20.63
N GLY A 3 -33.14 -48.79 20.70
CA GLY A 3 -33.75 -47.90 19.69
C GLY A 3 -35.13 -47.34 20.08
N ARG A 4 -35.44 -46.11 19.64
CA ARG A 4 -36.69 -45.31 19.84
C ARG A 4 -36.95 -44.84 21.30
N GLY A 5 -37.50 -43.65 21.54
CA GLY A 5 -37.88 -42.57 20.62
C GLY A 5 -38.48 -41.36 21.37
N GLY A 6 -38.73 -40.24 20.67
CA GLY A 6 -39.53 -39.11 21.19
C GLY A 6 -41.05 -39.37 21.13
N PRO A 7 -41.93 -38.35 21.34
CA PRO A 7 -41.69 -36.92 21.09
C PRO A 7 -42.06 -35.94 22.25
N ASP A 8 -41.86 -34.65 21.96
CA ASP A 8 -42.46 -33.44 22.58
C ASP A 8 -44.01 -33.50 22.65
N PRO A 9 -44.72 -32.72 23.51
CA PRO A 9 -44.90 -31.27 23.26
C PRO A 9 -45.21 -30.29 24.44
N TYR A 10 -44.73 -29.04 24.29
CA TYR A 10 -45.41 -27.71 24.46
C TYR A 10 -46.26 -27.27 25.69
N ASP A 11 -46.30 -25.93 25.84
CA ASP A 11 -47.25 -25.01 26.52
C ASP A 11 -47.26 -24.80 28.07
N ASP A 12 -46.74 -23.62 28.44
CA ASP A 12 -47.38 -22.52 29.22
C ASP A 12 -48.31 -22.77 30.42
N ALA A 13 -47.92 -22.21 31.58
CA ALA A 13 -48.88 -21.78 32.62
C ALA A 13 -48.37 -20.59 33.48
N TYR A 14 -49.23 -19.56 33.55
CA TYR A 14 -49.22 -18.33 34.35
C TYR A 14 -49.04 -18.48 35.89
N GLY A 15 -48.71 -17.36 36.56
CA GLY A 15 -48.96 -17.13 38.00
C GLY A 15 -47.83 -16.38 38.73
N GLU A 16 -47.71 -15.05 38.60
CA GLU A 16 -48.35 -14.03 39.46
C GLU A 16 -48.18 -14.19 41.00
N SER A 17 -47.35 -13.32 41.61
CA SER A 17 -47.57 -12.79 42.97
C SER A 17 -46.69 -11.56 43.27
N SER A 18 -47.35 -10.40 43.35
CA SER A 18 -47.29 -9.38 44.42
C SER A 18 -46.08 -9.33 45.40
N GLY A 19 -45.57 -8.16 45.81
CA GLY A 19 -45.94 -6.77 45.47
C GLY A 19 -45.64 -5.76 46.60
N GLY A 20 -45.47 -4.47 46.24
CA GLY A 20 -45.27 -3.33 47.17
C GLY A 20 -44.30 -2.29 46.58
N THR A 21 -44.68 -1.10 46.09
CA THR A 21 -45.33 0.09 46.72
C THR A 21 -44.53 0.68 47.87
N GLY A 22 -44.13 1.95 47.89
CA GLY A 22 -44.26 3.12 46.96
C GLY A 22 -43.29 4.22 47.46
N ASP A 23 -43.42 5.54 47.25
CA ASP A 23 -44.21 6.46 46.40
C ASP A 23 -43.48 7.84 46.51
N GLY A 24 -43.66 8.77 45.56
CA GLY A 24 -43.05 10.12 45.56
C GLY A 24 -42.21 10.40 44.30
N ARG A 25 -42.71 11.01 43.20
CA ARG A 25 -43.32 12.36 42.99
C ARG A 25 -42.28 13.50 42.90
N ASP A 26 -42.35 14.47 41.98
CA ASP A 26 -43.38 14.82 40.99
C ASP A 26 -42.78 15.27 39.63
N GLY A 27 -43.62 15.34 38.58
CA GLY A 27 -43.36 16.05 37.32
C GLY A 27 -43.78 17.54 37.40
N PRO A 28 -44.22 18.23 36.31
CA PRO A 28 -44.52 17.80 34.92
C PRO A 28 -43.71 18.60 33.84
N GLY A 29 -43.87 18.40 32.52
CA GLY A 29 -44.55 17.33 31.76
C GLY A 29 -45.07 17.76 30.37
N ARG A 30 -45.16 16.78 29.45
CA ARG A 30 -45.88 16.75 28.15
C ARG A 30 -45.53 17.74 27.03
N GLY A 31 -45.14 17.16 25.89
CA GLY A 31 -45.23 17.73 24.53
C GLY A 31 -44.99 16.61 23.52
N SER A 32 -46.05 16.06 22.92
CA SER A 32 -46.00 14.84 22.11
C SER A 32 -46.58 15.06 20.71
N ASP A 33 -45.85 14.62 19.69
CA ASP A 33 -46.41 14.30 18.37
C ASP A 33 -45.67 13.08 17.79
N ALA A 34 -46.27 12.41 16.80
CA ALA A 34 -46.03 11.00 16.48
C ALA A 34 -45.13 10.73 15.25
N ASP A 35 -44.70 9.47 15.14
CA ASP A 35 -43.80 8.97 14.09
C ASP A 35 -44.31 9.13 12.65
N LEU A 36 -43.37 9.43 11.74
CA LEU A 36 -43.49 9.17 10.31
C LEU A 36 -42.19 8.49 9.82
N PRO A 37 -42.26 7.36 9.09
CA PRO A 37 -41.06 6.67 8.63
C PRO A 37 -40.39 7.42 7.46
N SER A 38 -39.08 7.65 7.59
CA SER A 38 -38.26 8.27 6.54
C SER A 38 -38.22 7.39 5.27
N HIS A 39 -38.38 8.01 4.10
CA HIS A 39 -38.11 7.33 2.82
C HIS A 39 -36.62 6.98 2.70
N PRO A 40 -36.26 5.84 2.06
CA PRO A 40 -34.86 5.50 1.79
C PRO A 40 -34.21 6.54 0.87
N ALA A 41 -32.98 6.92 1.17
CA ALA A 41 -32.22 7.84 0.34
C ALA A 41 -31.87 7.19 -1.01
N GLY A 42 -32.04 7.93 -2.11
CA GLY A 42 -31.49 7.54 -3.41
C GLY A 42 -29.96 7.68 -3.44
N PRO A 43 -29.28 7.02 -4.39
CA PRO A 43 -27.81 7.05 -4.48
C PRO A 43 -27.27 8.47 -4.66
N PRO A 44 -26.05 8.76 -4.14
CA PRO A 44 -25.46 10.09 -4.17
C PRO A 44 -25.22 10.58 -5.60
N ARG A 45 -25.43 11.88 -5.83
CA ARG A 45 -25.16 12.52 -7.12
C ARG A 45 -23.75 13.10 -7.13
N ILE A 46 -22.91 12.57 -8.01
CA ILE A 46 -21.55 13.05 -8.25
C ILE A 46 -21.60 14.50 -8.78
N PRO A 47 -20.92 15.48 -8.15
CA PRO A 47 -20.77 16.82 -8.70
C PRO A 47 -19.82 16.83 -9.91
N PRO A 48 -20.01 17.73 -10.91
CA PRO A 48 -19.03 17.88 -11.99
C PRO A 48 -17.69 18.43 -11.46
N PRO A 49 -16.56 18.10 -12.11
CA PRO A 49 -15.23 18.55 -11.69
C PRO A 49 -15.08 20.07 -11.81
N ARG A 50 -14.34 20.68 -10.88
CA ARG A 50 -13.99 22.11 -10.91
C ARG A 50 -12.84 22.38 -11.87
N SER A 51 -12.77 23.60 -12.40
CA SER A 51 -11.70 24.04 -13.30
C SER A 51 -10.44 24.44 -12.53
N ALA A 52 -9.27 24.15 -13.11
CA ALA A 52 -7.95 24.37 -12.49
C ALA A 52 -7.51 25.85 -12.36
N ALA A 53 -8.44 26.81 -12.44
CA ALA A 53 -8.15 28.24 -12.35
C ALA A 53 -8.21 28.78 -10.91
N GLU A 54 -8.83 28.04 -9.98
CA GLU A 54 -8.94 28.45 -8.56
C GLU A 54 -7.64 28.18 -7.76
N ASP A 55 -6.69 27.42 -8.32
CA ASP A 55 -5.46 26.94 -7.65
C ASP A 55 -4.29 27.95 -7.70
N SER A 56 -4.60 29.24 -7.61
CA SER A 56 -3.64 30.37 -7.77
C SER A 56 -3.46 31.19 -6.49
N GLY A 57 -3.39 30.52 -5.34
CA GLY A 57 -3.20 31.13 -4.02
C GLY A 57 -1.78 31.64 -3.75
N HIS A 58 -1.42 32.80 -4.30
CA HIS A 58 -0.11 33.43 -4.10
C HIS A 58 0.15 33.78 -2.62
N TRP A 59 1.15 33.14 -1.99
CA TRP A 59 1.51 33.38 -0.58
C TRP A 59 2.87 34.10 -0.44
N PRO A 60 2.97 35.17 0.37
CA PRO A 60 4.24 35.85 0.64
C PRO A 60 5.11 35.06 1.63
N GLY A 61 6.39 34.86 1.32
CA GLY A 61 7.31 34.13 2.22
C GLY A 61 8.75 33.88 1.75
N ALA A 62 9.15 34.31 0.55
CA ALA A 62 10.54 34.19 0.12
C ALA A 62 11.44 35.19 0.89
N LEU A 63 12.27 34.68 1.80
CA LEU A 63 13.30 35.46 2.48
C LEU A 63 14.56 35.53 1.61
N ASP A 64 14.79 36.67 0.96
CA ASP A 64 16.08 37.00 0.36
C ASP A 64 17.15 37.12 1.45
N GLY A 65 17.96 36.07 1.61
CA GLY A 65 19.05 36.04 2.59
C GLY A 65 19.84 34.74 2.54
N GLY A 66 21.09 34.79 2.08
CA GLY A 66 21.98 33.63 2.09
C GLY A 66 22.28 33.14 3.51
N ILE A 67 22.29 31.82 3.70
CA ILE A 67 22.48 31.17 5.00
C ILE A 67 23.82 31.59 5.62
N PRO A 68 23.84 32.22 6.81
CA PRO A 68 25.08 32.50 7.52
C PRO A 68 25.64 31.21 8.15
N ALA A 69 26.95 30.99 8.02
CA ALA A 69 27.62 29.86 8.66
C ALA A 69 27.49 29.91 10.21
N PRO A 70 27.36 28.75 10.89
CA PRO A 70 27.17 28.71 12.33
C PRO A 70 28.37 29.30 13.09
N ARG A 71 28.10 30.00 14.19
CA ARG A 71 29.14 30.45 15.12
C ARG A 71 29.63 29.29 15.99
N PRO A 72 30.91 29.24 16.38
CA PRO A 72 31.39 28.33 17.42
C PRO A 72 30.75 28.69 18.77
N PRO A 73 30.53 27.69 19.65
CA PRO A 73 29.90 27.88 20.96
C PRO A 73 30.77 28.74 21.89
N THR A 74 30.14 29.37 22.88
CA THR A 74 30.82 30.19 23.89
C THR A 74 31.34 29.35 25.05
N ALA A 75 32.34 29.88 25.76
CA ALA A 75 32.99 29.20 26.90
C ALA A 75 32.08 29.01 28.15
N HIS A 76 30.80 29.42 28.07
CA HIS A 76 29.80 29.15 29.10
C HIS A 76 28.89 27.96 28.74
N GLU A 77 28.77 27.63 27.45
CA GLU A 77 28.03 26.45 26.96
C GLU A 77 28.90 25.20 27.10
N ALA A 78 30.18 25.28 26.68
CA ALA A 78 31.19 24.23 26.83
C ALA A 78 31.63 23.92 28.29
N ARG A 79 30.80 24.29 29.27
CA ARG A 79 31.00 24.01 30.72
C ARG A 79 29.78 23.37 31.38
N ALA A 80 28.69 23.15 30.64
CA ALA A 80 27.57 22.35 31.14
C ALA A 80 27.87 20.84 31.09
N ASP A 81 28.62 20.40 30.07
CA ASP A 81 28.79 18.98 29.74
C ASP A 81 29.84 18.23 30.59
N GLU A 82 30.67 18.93 31.37
CA GLU A 82 31.71 18.32 32.23
C GLU A 82 31.25 18.04 33.68
N ALA A 83 29.96 18.26 34.01
CA ALA A 83 29.48 18.36 35.40
C ALA A 83 28.67 17.16 35.94
N TRP A 84 28.50 16.07 35.18
CA TRP A 84 27.60 14.94 35.53
C TRP A 84 28.28 13.56 35.39
N ALA A 85 29.57 13.45 35.75
CA ALA A 85 30.38 12.25 35.52
C ALA A 85 31.28 11.80 36.70
N ASP A 86 30.90 12.07 37.96
CA ASP A 86 31.46 11.34 39.12
C ASP A 86 30.52 11.40 40.35
N GLU A 87 29.84 10.28 40.67
CA GLU A 87 29.43 9.91 42.03
C GLU A 87 28.80 8.49 42.05
N THR A 88 29.44 7.53 42.72
CA THR A 88 28.90 6.18 42.96
C THR A 88 28.46 6.01 44.43
N PRO A 89 27.17 5.71 44.72
CA PRO A 89 26.73 5.38 46.08
C PRO A 89 27.09 3.95 46.48
N ALA A 90 27.28 3.72 47.78
CA ALA A 90 27.53 2.39 48.36
C ALA A 90 26.24 1.72 48.91
N ASP A 91 26.35 0.42 49.22
CA ASP A 91 25.28 -0.47 49.66
C ASP A 91 24.98 -0.38 51.17
N GLU A 92 23.71 -0.17 51.55
CA GLU A 92 23.15 -0.53 52.86
C GLU A 92 21.66 -0.96 52.72
N THR A 93 21.28 -2.06 53.38
CA THR A 93 19.92 -2.65 53.32
C THR A 93 19.12 -2.48 54.62
N PRO A 94 17.84 -2.05 54.57
CA PRO A 94 16.95 -2.04 55.75
C PRO A 94 16.31 -3.42 56.01
N ALA A 95 16.28 -3.86 57.28
CA ALA A 95 15.80 -5.19 57.67
C ALA A 95 14.28 -5.30 57.94
N GLU A 96 13.76 -6.51 57.76
CA GLU A 96 12.34 -6.89 57.93
C GLU A 96 11.94 -7.08 59.42
N ARG A 97 10.63 -7.09 59.74
CA ARG A 97 10.11 -7.06 61.12
C ARG A 97 9.38 -8.35 61.53
N ALA A 98 10.01 -9.14 62.40
CA ALA A 98 9.55 -10.48 62.79
C ALA A 98 8.41 -10.54 63.84
N PRO A 99 7.62 -11.65 63.87
CA PRO A 99 6.85 -12.11 65.03
C PRO A 99 7.69 -12.95 66.02
N LYS A 100 7.10 -13.42 67.13
CA LYS A 100 7.78 -14.06 68.29
C LYS A 100 7.19 -15.45 68.67
N PRO A 101 7.85 -16.28 69.55
CA PRO A 101 8.09 -17.69 69.20
C PRO A 101 7.64 -18.78 70.22
N GLY A 102 7.80 -20.05 69.79
CA GLY A 102 8.05 -21.24 70.63
C GLY A 102 6.86 -22.20 70.84
N PRO A 103 7.08 -23.48 71.27
CA PRO A 103 8.35 -24.13 71.63
C PRO A 103 8.68 -25.47 70.88
N GLU A 104 9.85 -26.02 71.22
CA GLU A 104 10.49 -27.31 70.87
C GLU A 104 9.93 -28.54 71.63
N PRO A 105 10.45 -29.80 71.47
CA PRO A 105 11.12 -30.46 70.31
C PRO A 105 10.62 -31.92 70.08
N ASP A 106 11.27 -32.70 69.18
CA ASP A 106 11.75 -34.05 69.54
C ASP A 106 12.93 -34.54 68.66
N THR A 107 13.60 -35.63 69.07
CA THR A 107 14.87 -36.19 68.57
C THR A 107 14.69 -37.22 67.42
N ALA A 108 15.69 -37.73 66.68
CA ALA A 108 17.18 -37.72 66.70
C ALA A 108 17.71 -37.81 65.23
N SER A 109 18.98 -38.06 64.82
CA SER A 109 20.25 -38.47 65.46
C SER A 109 21.46 -38.15 64.53
N ASN A 110 22.67 -38.63 64.86
CA ASN A 110 23.90 -38.68 64.02
C ASN A 110 24.48 -40.12 63.99
N PRO A 111 25.45 -40.51 63.13
CA PRO A 111 26.88 -40.36 63.52
C PRO A 111 27.92 -40.17 62.38
N GLU A 112 28.75 -39.12 62.54
CA GLU A 112 30.24 -39.06 62.53
C GLU A 112 31.14 -39.68 61.42
N PRO A 113 32.42 -39.21 61.29
CA PRO A 113 33.14 -39.17 60.00
C PRO A 113 34.49 -39.92 59.96
N THR A 114 35.22 -39.79 58.84
CA THR A 114 36.70 -39.97 58.74
C THR A 114 37.31 -39.04 57.69
N ALA A 115 38.63 -38.85 57.72
CA ALA A 115 39.33 -37.73 57.06
C ALA A 115 40.12 -38.12 55.78
N GLY A 116 40.44 -37.11 54.97
CA GLY A 116 41.40 -37.17 53.86
C GLY A 116 41.58 -35.78 53.23
N SER A 117 42.83 -35.31 53.04
CA SER A 117 43.14 -33.92 52.67
C SER A 117 43.95 -33.80 51.38
N GLU A 118 43.73 -32.67 50.68
CA GLU A 118 44.61 -32.03 49.66
C GLU A 118 44.87 -32.76 48.32
N PRO A 119 45.28 -32.02 47.26
CA PRO A 119 45.30 -30.56 47.05
C PRO A 119 44.56 -30.09 45.77
N GLU A 120 44.48 -28.76 45.57
CA GLU A 120 43.93 -28.10 44.38
C GLU A 120 44.76 -28.33 43.08
N ALA A 121 44.10 -28.20 41.92
CA ALA A 121 44.74 -28.22 40.61
C ALA A 121 44.73 -26.82 39.96
N THR A 122 45.90 -26.34 39.55
CA THR A 122 46.09 -25.00 38.96
C THR A 122 45.64 -24.95 37.48
N PRO A 123 44.92 -23.90 37.02
CA PRO A 123 44.49 -23.80 35.63
C PRO A 123 45.63 -23.48 34.64
N THR A 124 45.53 -24.02 33.42
CA THR A 124 46.55 -23.87 32.36
C THR A 124 46.37 -22.59 31.52
N PRO A 125 47.47 -21.93 31.11
CA PRO A 125 47.43 -20.71 30.29
C PRO A 125 47.19 -20.99 28.79
N LYS A 126 46.54 -20.04 28.10
CA LYS A 126 46.34 -20.06 26.64
C LYS A 126 47.65 -19.75 25.89
N PRO A 127 47.88 -20.33 24.69
CA PRO A 127 49.08 -20.07 23.89
C PRO A 127 49.02 -18.74 23.13
N THR A 128 50.12 -17.99 23.13
CA THR A 128 50.34 -16.81 22.27
C THR A 128 51.01 -17.19 20.93
N PRO A 129 50.66 -16.54 19.81
CA PRO A 129 51.28 -16.80 18.51
C PRO A 129 52.71 -16.23 18.42
N LYS A 130 53.54 -16.85 17.59
CA LYS A 130 54.94 -16.43 17.34
C LYS A 130 55.01 -15.37 16.22
N PRO A 131 55.98 -14.43 16.27
CA PRO A 131 56.20 -13.48 15.18
C PRO A 131 56.85 -14.14 13.95
N HIS A 132 56.48 -13.66 12.76
CA HIS A 132 57.15 -13.97 11.49
C HIS A 132 58.25 -12.93 11.18
N PRO A 133 59.26 -13.27 10.34
CA PRO A 133 60.41 -12.40 10.08
C PRO A 133 60.04 -11.16 9.26
N GLY A 134 60.82 -10.09 9.42
CA GLY A 134 60.58 -8.80 8.78
C GLY A 134 60.96 -8.75 7.30
N HIS A 135 60.24 -7.94 6.55
CA HIS A 135 60.62 -7.49 5.21
C HIS A 135 61.32 -6.12 5.26
N GLU A 136 62.04 -5.81 4.19
CA GLU A 136 63.01 -4.71 4.12
C GLU A 136 62.35 -3.33 3.91
N ARG A 137 63.07 -2.26 4.25
CA ARG A 137 62.60 -0.88 4.07
C ARG A 137 62.99 -0.34 2.70
N GLU A 138 62.01 -0.06 1.85
CA GLU A 138 62.21 0.84 0.70
C GLU A 138 62.32 2.31 1.16
N PRO A 139 63.05 3.16 0.42
CA PRO A 139 63.34 4.54 0.83
C PRO A 139 62.17 5.50 0.60
N ALA A 140 62.07 6.53 1.45
CA ALA A 140 61.04 7.57 1.31
C ALA A 140 61.25 8.42 0.05
N LEU A 141 60.20 8.53 -0.77
CA LEU A 141 60.09 9.55 -1.81
C LEU A 141 59.73 10.91 -1.18
N GLY A 142 60.26 12.00 -1.76
CA GLY A 142 59.98 13.36 -1.31
C GLY A 142 58.58 13.85 -1.72
N PRO A 143 58.12 14.99 -1.16
CA PRO A 143 56.81 15.56 -1.50
C PRO A 143 56.73 16.01 -2.97
N GLU A 144 55.54 15.84 -3.57
CA GLU A 144 55.24 16.34 -4.91
C GLU A 144 55.19 17.88 -4.97
N PRO A 145 55.49 18.49 -6.13
CA PRO A 145 55.37 19.94 -6.33
C PRO A 145 53.91 20.38 -6.49
N GLU A 146 53.62 21.63 -6.10
CA GLU A 146 52.28 22.21 -6.21
C GLU A 146 51.79 22.34 -7.68
N PRO A 147 50.50 22.12 -7.96
CA PRO A 147 49.94 22.24 -9.31
C PRO A 147 49.83 23.72 -9.74
N THR A 148 50.42 24.06 -10.87
CA THR A 148 50.29 25.40 -11.49
C THR A 148 48.84 25.73 -11.85
N PRO A 149 48.36 26.96 -11.61
CA PRO A 149 46.98 27.35 -11.94
C PRO A 149 46.73 27.35 -13.45
N ARG A 150 45.52 26.91 -13.85
CA ARG A 150 45.06 27.00 -15.24
C ARG A 150 44.71 28.46 -15.61
N PRO A 151 44.89 28.87 -16.88
CA PRO A 151 44.40 30.17 -17.34
C PRO A 151 42.87 30.24 -17.25
N ALA A 152 42.35 31.44 -17.00
CA ALA A 152 40.92 31.72 -17.01
C ALA A 152 40.34 31.60 -18.44
N PRO A 153 39.06 31.19 -18.60
CA PRO A 153 38.40 31.23 -19.89
C PRO A 153 38.17 32.69 -20.34
N GLU A 154 38.28 32.93 -21.65
CA GLU A 154 38.02 34.25 -22.23
C GLU A 154 36.52 34.59 -22.16
N ALA A 155 36.21 35.89 -22.02
CA ALA A 155 34.84 36.37 -21.98
C ALA A 155 34.20 36.29 -23.37
N ASN A 156 33.14 35.50 -23.50
CA ASN A 156 32.26 35.52 -24.67
C ASN A 156 31.45 36.85 -24.64
N PRO A 157 31.15 37.49 -25.78
CA PRO A 157 30.55 38.82 -25.80
C PRO A 157 29.10 38.83 -25.28
N GLU A 158 28.65 40.00 -24.82
CA GLU A 158 27.32 40.23 -24.27
C GLU A 158 26.24 39.96 -25.34
N SER A 159 25.37 38.98 -25.07
CA SER A 159 24.10 38.85 -25.79
C SER A 159 23.15 39.95 -25.34
N GLU A 160 22.52 40.65 -26.29
CA GLU A 160 21.45 41.61 -25.99
C GLU A 160 20.29 40.91 -25.26
N PRO A 161 19.59 41.59 -24.33
CA PRO A 161 18.48 40.98 -23.59
C PRO A 161 17.29 40.71 -24.52
N GLU A 162 16.91 39.44 -24.66
CA GLU A 162 15.68 39.06 -25.35
C GLU A 162 14.48 39.73 -24.67
N SER A 163 13.64 40.40 -25.47
CA SER A 163 12.49 41.15 -24.96
C SER A 163 11.45 40.21 -24.36
N GLU A 164 10.98 40.52 -23.14
CA GLU A 164 9.91 39.75 -22.50
C GLU A 164 8.66 39.66 -23.40
N PRO A 165 8.06 38.47 -23.59
CA PRO A 165 6.83 38.35 -24.36
C PRO A 165 5.69 39.02 -23.59
N HIS A 166 5.08 40.05 -24.19
CA HIS A 166 3.89 40.68 -23.63
C HIS A 166 2.78 39.63 -23.38
N PRO A 167 2.07 39.69 -22.24
CA PRO A 167 1.00 38.75 -21.95
C PRO A 167 -0.13 38.88 -22.98
N GLU A 168 -0.52 37.74 -23.55
CA GLU A 168 -1.63 37.64 -24.49
C GLU A 168 -2.96 37.94 -23.75
N PRO A 169 -3.86 38.78 -24.30
CA PRO A 169 -5.07 39.17 -23.59
C PRO A 169 -6.04 38.00 -23.44
N GLU A 170 -6.55 37.79 -22.22
CA GLU A 170 -7.40 36.64 -21.89
C GLU A 170 -8.62 36.49 -22.82
N PRO A 171 -8.94 35.26 -23.26
CA PRO A 171 -10.13 35.01 -24.05
C PRO A 171 -11.37 35.26 -23.18
N ARG A 172 -12.24 36.17 -23.62
CA ARG A 172 -13.49 36.51 -22.91
C ARG A 172 -14.34 35.24 -22.72
N PRO A 173 -14.96 35.03 -21.55
CA PRO A 173 -15.84 33.90 -21.33
C PRO A 173 -17.03 33.94 -22.30
N ALA A 174 -17.37 32.78 -22.86
CA ALA A 174 -18.59 32.63 -23.65
C ALA A 174 -19.83 32.79 -22.75
N PRO A 175 -20.94 33.37 -23.25
CA PRO A 175 -22.17 33.50 -22.47
C PRO A 175 -22.77 32.11 -22.18
N GLU A 176 -23.22 31.91 -20.94
CA GLU A 176 -23.91 30.68 -20.54
C GLU A 176 -25.20 30.45 -21.36
N PRO A 177 -25.54 29.20 -21.70
CA PRO A 177 -26.83 28.87 -22.28
C PRO A 177 -27.96 29.10 -21.25
N PRO A 178 -29.10 29.70 -21.65
CA PRO A 178 -30.16 30.04 -20.71
C PRO A 178 -30.81 28.79 -20.09
N VAL A 179 -30.87 28.76 -18.76
CA VAL A 179 -31.54 27.69 -17.99
C VAL A 179 -33.03 27.65 -18.37
N PRO A 180 -33.61 26.49 -18.75
CA PRO A 180 -35.01 26.41 -19.14
C PRO A 180 -35.93 26.69 -17.95
N ALA A 181 -36.77 27.72 -18.08
CA ALA A 181 -37.72 28.11 -17.05
C ALA A 181 -38.78 27.01 -16.83
N LYS A 182 -39.04 26.68 -15.56
CA LYS A 182 -40.11 25.73 -15.18
C LYS A 182 -41.47 26.30 -15.57
N LEU A 183 -42.13 25.70 -16.55
CA LEU A 183 -43.54 25.94 -16.84
C LEU A 183 -44.39 25.49 -15.63
N PRO A 184 -45.42 26.26 -15.22
CA PRO A 184 -46.35 25.85 -14.17
C PRO A 184 -47.20 24.66 -14.65
N ALA A 185 -47.50 23.73 -13.74
CA ALA A 185 -48.31 22.55 -14.06
C ALA A 185 -49.75 22.96 -14.44
N ALA A 186 -50.20 22.54 -15.62
CA ALA A 186 -51.57 22.73 -16.06
C ALA A 186 -52.52 21.78 -15.31
N ALA A 187 -53.70 22.29 -14.92
CA ALA A 187 -54.75 21.48 -14.30
C ALA A 187 -55.32 20.44 -15.30
N PRO A 188 -55.80 19.27 -14.84
CA PRO A 188 -56.30 18.22 -15.72
C PRO A 188 -57.56 18.66 -16.48
N ALA A 189 -57.54 18.47 -17.80
CA ALA A 189 -58.72 18.67 -18.65
C ALA A 189 -59.76 17.54 -18.44
N PRO A 190 -61.06 17.82 -18.62
CA PRO A 190 -62.10 16.79 -18.54
C PRO A 190 -61.96 15.76 -19.69
N PRO A 191 -62.44 14.51 -19.51
CA PRO A 191 -62.29 13.46 -20.50
C PRO A 191 -63.02 13.78 -21.80
N ALA A 192 -62.33 13.64 -22.93
CA ALA A 192 -62.93 13.69 -24.25
C ALA A 192 -63.88 12.48 -24.47
N PRO A 193 -64.97 12.63 -25.24
CA PRO A 193 -65.82 11.51 -25.60
C PRO A 193 -65.06 10.49 -26.47
N PRO A 194 -65.43 9.20 -26.44
CA PRO A 194 -64.76 8.18 -27.25
C PRO A 194 -64.93 8.47 -28.74
N LEU A 195 -63.82 8.78 -29.41
CA LEU A 195 -63.75 8.80 -30.87
C LEU A 195 -64.09 7.41 -31.40
N ALA A 196 -65.05 7.34 -32.33
CA ALA A 196 -65.43 6.10 -32.97
C ALA A 196 -64.24 5.50 -33.72
N ALA A 197 -64.14 4.17 -33.73
CA ALA A 197 -63.13 3.48 -34.52
C ALA A 197 -63.24 3.90 -35.99
N PRO A 198 -62.14 4.31 -36.66
CA PRO A 198 -62.18 4.62 -38.07
C PRO A 198 -62.58 3.36 -38.85
N THR A 199 -63.64 3.46 -39.66
CA THR A 199 -63.89 2.45 -40.68
C THR A 199 -62.68 2.36 -41.61
N PRO A 200 -62.33 1.17 -42.12
CA PRO A 200 -61.21 1.03 -43.05
C PRO A 200 -61.52 1.81 -44.33
N SER A 201 -60.92 3.00 -44.45
CA SER A 201 -60.99 3.80 -45.67
C SER A 201 -60.43 2.97 -46.80
N ALA A 202 -61.16 2.88 -47.91
CA ALA A 202 -60.76 2.06 -49.05
C ALA A 202 -59.44 2.59 -49.62
N ALA A 203 -58.35 1.89 -49.29
CA ALA A 203 -56.99 2.32 -49.57
C ALA A 203 -56.83 2.63 -51.06
N HIS A 204 -56.75 3.92 -51.38
CA HIS A 204 -56.34 4.34 -52.71
C HIS A 204 -54.88 3.87 -52.87
N PRO A 205 -54.54 3.13 -53.94
CA PRO A 205 -53.18 2.70 -54.14
C PRO A 205 -52.28 3.94 -54.16
N LEU A 206 -51.27 3.97 -53.27
CA LEU A 206 -50.33 5.07 -53.20
C LEU A 206 -49.74 5.31 -54.59
N SER A 207 -49.59 6.57 -54.99
CA SER A 207 -49.12 6.88 -56.34
C SER A 207 -47.70 6.35 -56.54
N HIS A 208 -47.38 5.96 -57.78
CA HIS A 208 -46.05 5.48 -58.16
C HIS A 208 -44.93 6.40 -57.66
N ASP A 209 -45.12 7.71 -57.79
CA ASP A 209 -44.11 8.71 -57.41
C ASP A 209 -43.98 8.89 -55.89
N LEU A 210 -45.06 8.68 -55.13
CA LEU A 210 -45.01 8.64 -53.67
C LEU A 210 -44.27 7.39 -53.19
N LEU A 211 -44.62 6.21 -53.71
CA LEU A 211 -43.93 4.94 -53.41
C LEU A 211 -42.44 4.99 -53.79
N ARG A 212 -42.11 5.59 -54.94
CA ARG A 212 -40.75 5.86 -55.39
C ARG A 212 -40.00 6.82 -54.46
N SER A 213 -40.68 7.83 -53.91
CA SER A 213 -40.07 8.76 -52.94
C SER A 213 -39.75 8.09 -51.59
N LEU A 214 -40.55 7.08 -51.20
CA LEU A 214 -40.36 6.32 -49.95
C LEU A 214 -39.18 5.33 -50.00
N LEU A 215 -38.61 5.00 -51.18
CA LEU A 215 -37.56 3.98 -51.31
C LEU A 215 -36.31 4.27 -50.45
N GLY A 216 -35.94 5.54 -50.27
CA GLY A 216 -34.82 5.93 -49.41
C GLY A 216 -35.12 5.71 -47.92
N ALA A 217 -36.34 6.02 -47.47
CA ALA A 217 -36.78 5.77 -46.10
C ALA A 217 -36.94 4.26 -45.83
N TRP A 218 -37.48 3.50 -46.79
CA TRP A 218 -37.60 2.05 -46.73
C TRP A 218 -36.24 1.33 -46.71
N ALA A 219 -35.25 1.82 -47.48
CA ALA A 219 -33.88 1.30 -47.44
C ALA A 219 -33.19 1.56 -46.08
N LEU A 220 -33.57 2.64 -45.39
CA LEU A 220 -33.14 2.98 -44.02
C LEU A 220 -34.05 2.38 -42.92
N THR A 221 -35.01 1.50 -43.27
CA THR A 221 -36.01 0.92 -42.33
C THR A 221 -36.85 1.95 -41.54
N ALA A 222 -37.04 3.14 -42.10
CA ALA A 222 -37.67 4.30 -41.46
C ALA A 222 -39.13 4.57 -41.89
N CYS A 223 -39.77 3.65 -42.61
CA CYS A 223 -41.19 3.72 -43.02
C CYS A 223 -42.15 3.12 -41.98
N SER A 224 -43.44 3.48 -42.05
CA SER A 224 -44.50 2.78 -41.29
C SER A 224 -44.65 1.32 -41.76
N GLN A 225 -45.40 0.50 -41.00
CA GLN A 225 -45.69 -0.88 -41.40
C GLN A 225 -46.59 -0.94 -42.65
N GLU A 226 -47.55 -0.03 -42.78
CA GLU A 226 -48.40 0.11 -43.96
C GLU A 226 -47.61 0.60 -45.18
N GLU A 227 -46.75 1.61 -45.00
CA GLU A 227 -45.86 2.14 -46.04
C GLU A 227 -44.89 1.08 -46.54
N THR A 228 -44.24 0.34 -45.62
CA THR A 228 -43.33 -0.77 -45.93
C THR A 228 -44.05 -1.84 -46.74
N SER A 229 -45.24 -2.25 -46.32
CA SER A 229 -46.07 -3.23 -47.04
C SER A 229 -46.47 -2.74 -48.43
N ALA A 230 -46.79 -1.45 -48.59
CA ALA A 230 -47.16 -0.86 -49.87
C ALA A 230 -45.95 -0.72 -50.82
N VAL A 231 -44.78 -0.36 -50.30
CA VAL A 231 -43.52 -0.33 -51.06
C VAL A 231 -43.15 -1.74 -51.52
N GLU A 232 -43.15 -2.75 -50.64
CA GLU A 232 -42.80 -4.12 -51.01
C GLU A 232 -43.77 -4.72 -52.04
N ALA A 233 -45.07 -4.48 -51.89
CA ALA A 233 -46.07 -4.85 -52.90
C ALA A 233 -45.82 -4.17 -54.26
N HIS A 234 -45.31 -2.94 -54.26
CA HIS A 234 -44.94 -2.20 -55.47
C HIS A 234 -43.63 -2.70 -56.11
N LEU A 235 -42.58 -3.01 -55.33
CA LEU A 235 -41.30 -3.52 -55.84
C LEU A 235 -41.48 -4.79 -56.66
N ASN A 236 -42.36 -5.69 -56.22
CA ASN A 236 -42.72 -6.93 -56.95
C ASN A 236 -43.30 -6.69 -58.35
N HIS A 237 -43.76 -5.47 -58.67
CA HIS A 237 -44.44 -5.13 -59.91
C HIS A 237 -43.76 -3.99 -60.70
N CYS A 238 -42.68 -3.39 -60.18
CA CYS A 238 -41.97 -2.27 -60.82
C CYS A 238 -40.45 -2.50 -60.83
N PRO A 239 -39.88 -3.08 -61.91
CA PRO A 239 -38.47 -3.42 -61.99
C PRO A 239 -37.52 -2.24 -61.76
N SER A 240 -37.86 -1.04 -62.23
CA SER A 240 -37.03 0.16 -62.03
C SER A 240 -36.98 0.63 -60.57
N CYS A 241 -38.09 0.49 -59.83
CA CYS A 241 -38.10 0.78 -58.40
C CYS A 241 -37.41 -0.33 -57.59
N ALA A 242 -37.50 -1.59 -58.02
CA ALA A 242 -36.75 -2.70 -57.42
C ALA A 242 -35.23 -2.56 -57.61
N GLU A 243 -34.76 -2.17 -58.79
CA GLU A 243 -33.33 -1.92 -59.04
C GLU A 243 -32.82 -0.73 -58.20
N GLU A 244 -33.57 0.37 -58.13
CA GLU A 244 -33.20 1.51 -57.30
C GLU A 244 -33.25 1.19 -55.80
N ALA A 245 -34.22 0.40 -55.34
CA ALA A 245 -34.32 -0.05 -53.95
C ALA A 245 -33.15 -0.98 -53.54
N LEU A 246 -32.65 -1.80 -54.46
CA LEU A 246 -31.42 -2.59 -54.25
C LEU A 246 -30.20 -1.68 -54.15
N ARG A 247 -30.00 -0.77 -55.12
CA ARG A 247 -28.89 0.21 -55.09
C ARG A 247 -28.89 1.07 -53.82
N LEU A 248 -30.08 1.46 -53.34
CA LEU A 248 -30.24 2.22 -52.10
C LEU A 248 -29.90 1.37 -50.87
N ARG A 249 -30.28 0.08 -50.82
CA ARG A 249 -29.84 -0.82 -49.74
C ARG A 249 -28.33 -1.10 -49.77
N ASP A 250 -27.75 -1.29 -50.95
CA ASP A 250 -26.30 -1.44 -51.11
C ASP A 250 -25.56 -0.17 -50.64
N ALA A 251 -26.08 1.02 -50.98
CA ALA A 251 -25.55 2.30 -50.52
C ALA A 251 -25.74 2.51 -49.01
N VAL A 252 -26.86 2.09 -48.42
CA VAL A 252 -27.05 2.06 -46.96
C VAL A 252 -26.05 1.11 -46.30
N GLY A 253 -25.70 -0.02 -46.93
CA GLY A 253 -24.63 -0.91 -46.48
C GLY A 253 -23.24 -0.27 -46.46
N LEU A 254 -22.98 0.73 -47.32
CA LEU A 254 -21.76 1.54 -47.29
C LEU A 254 -21.78 2.65 -46.23
N LEU A 255 -22.97 3.12 -45.84
CA LEU A 255 -23.15 4.09 -44.74
C LEU A 255 -23.16 3.42 -43.36
N HIS A 256 -23.66 2.19 -43.27
CA HIS A 256 -23.77 1.43 -42.03
C HIS A 256 -22.47 0.69 -41.68
N THR A 257 -21.37 1.43 -41.72
CA THR A 257 -20.07 0.98 -41.22
C THR A 257 -19.90 1.37 -39.75
N GLU A 258 -20.60 0.68 -38.86
CA GLU A 258 -20.40 0.74 -37.41
C GLU A 258 -19.04 0.15 -37.02
N HIS A 259 -17.97 0.87 -37.36
CA HIS A 259 -16.69 0.72 -36.67
C HIS A 259 -16.88 1.25 -35.25
N SER A 260 -16.54 0.46 -34.23
CA SER A 260 -16.55 1.01 -32.88
C SER A 260 -15.58 2.19 -32.78
N LEU A 261 -16.00 3.22 -32.06
CA LEU A 261 -15.16 4.35 -31.68
C LEU A 261 -14.23 3.99 -30.49
N ASP A 262 -14.34 2.76 -29.96
CA ASP A 262 -13.42 2.21 -28.97
C ASP A 262 -12.00 2.18 -29.53
N LEU A 263 -11.18 3.09 -29.02
CA LEU A 263 -9.74 3.06 -29.26
C LEU A 263 -9.16 1.80 -28.62
N ASP A 264 -8.31 1.09 -29.37
CA ASP A 264 -7.47 0.00 -28.85
C ASP A 264 -6.90 0.40 -27.47
N PRO A 265 -7.17 -0.34 -26.37
CA PRO A 265 -6.72 0.04 -25.03
C PRO A 265 -5.20 0.25 -24.92
N MET A 266 -4.43 -0.43 -25.76
CA MET A 266 -2.97 -0.28 -25.85
C MET A 266 -2.54 0.91 -26.73
N LEU A 267 -3.45 1.70 -27.30
CA LEU A 267 -3.12 2.94 -27.99
C LEU A 267 -2.50 3.96 -27.02
N ARG A 268 -3.10 4.18 -25.85
CA ARG A 268 -2.56 5.13 -24.85
C ARG A 268 -1.16 4.73 -24.40
N SER A 269 -0.95 3.46 -24.07
CA SER A 269 0.36 2.96 -23.62
C SER A 269 1.42 3.01 -24.73
N ARG A 270 1.10 2.61 -25.98
CA ARG A 270 2.02 2.74 -27.13
C ARG A 270 2.34 4.19 -27.47
N VAL A 271 1.37 5.11 -27.40
CA VAL A 271 1.59 6.54 -27.64
C VAL A 271 2.49 7.14 -26.57
N LEU A 272 2.24 6.85 -25.29
CA LEU A 272 3.09 7.30 -24.18
C LEU A 272 4.51 6.73 -24.28
N ALA A 273 4.66 5.43 -24.53
CA ALA A 273 5.96 4.79 -24.74
C ALA A 273 6.72 5.40 -25.93
N GLY A 274 6.03 5.67 -27.04
CA GLY A 274 6.60 6.35 -28.21
C GLY A 274 7.00 7.80 -27.93
N CYS A 275 6.25 8.53 -27.09
CA CYS A 275 6.61 9.88 -26.65
C CYS A 275 7.82 9.88 -25.71
N LEU A 276 7.85 8.99 -24.71
CA LEU A 276 8.98 8.84 -23.77
C LEU A 276 10.25 8.36 -24.48
N GLY A 277 10.14 7.48 -25.48
CA GLY A 277 11.27 7.05 -26.30
C GLY A 277 11.83 8.17 -27.20
N ARG A 278 11.01 9.14 -27.63
CA ARG A 278 11.46 10.32 -28.38
C ARG A 278 11.99 11.45 -27.48
N ARG A 279 11.47 11.57 -26.26
CA ARG A 279 11.87 12.58 -25.26
C ARG A 279 12.15 11.88 -23.93
N PRO A 280 13.29 11.17 -23.80
CA PRO A 280 13.66 10.52 -22.55
C PRO A 280 13.84 11.54 -21.42
N ALA A 281 13.64 11.10 -20.18
CA ALA A 281 13.90 11.92 -19.01
C ALA A 281 15.38 12.35 -18.99
N ARG A 282 15.65 13.64 -18.75
CA ARG A 282 17.03 14.19 -18.62
C ARG A 282 17.80 13.51 -17.49
N ILE A 283 17.07 13.04 -16.47
CA ILE A 283 17.57 12.32 -15.30
C ILE A 283 16.65 11.08 -15.18
N PRO A 284 17.13 9.88 -15.54
CA PRO A 284 16.33 8.67 -15.44
C PRO A 284 16.27 8.16 -14.00
N MET A 285 15.08 7.76 -13.54
CA MET A 285 14.91 7.07 -12.27
C MET A 285 15.63 5.70 -12.29
N PRO A 286 16.26 5.24 -11.19
CA PRO A 286 16.83 3.90 -11.10
C PRO A 286 15.73 2.83 -11.22
N GLY A 287 15.96 1.79 -12.02
CA GLY A 287 14.93 0.76 -12.28
C GLY A 287 14.44 0.00 -11.03
N TRP A 288 15.24 -0.07 -9.96
CA TRP A 288 14.84 -0.67 -8.68
C TRP A 288 13.91 0.24 -7.85
N ALA A 289 13.84 1.54 -8.15
CA ALA A 289 12.94 2.47 -7.47
C ALA A 289 11.53 2.53 -8.09
N SER A 290 11.31 1.94 -9.29
CA SER A 290 10.04 2.11 -10.02
C SER A 290 8.84 1.45 -9.36
N ALA A 291 9.06 0.39 -8.57
CA ALA A 291 7.98 -0.23 -7.80
C ALA A 291 7.47 0.72 -6.71
N TYR A 292 8.37 1.36 -5.96
CA TYR A 292 7.99 2.33 -4.92
C TYR A 292 7.29 3.55 -5.52
N ASP A 293 7.89 4.16 -6.55
CA ASP A 293 7.31 5.31 -7.26
C ASP A 293 5.89 5.02 -7.77
N ALA A 294 5.67 3.83 -8.35
CA ALA A 294 4.37 3.45 -8.87
C ALA A 294 3.33 3.09 -7.80
N GLU A 295 3.66 2.21 -6.85
CA GLU A 295 2.66 1.78 -5.85
C GLU A 295 2.37 2.90 -4.82
N ALA A 296 3.34 3.79 -4.52
CA ALA A 296 3.09 5.02 -3.76
C ALA A 296 2.23 6.02 -4.55
N ALA A 297 2.46 6.22 -5.85
CA ALA A 297 1.59 7.07 -6.68
C ALA A 297 0.16 6.52 -6.82
N ARG A 298 -0.03 5.19 -6.77
CA ARG A 298 -1.35 4.57 -6.73
C ARG A 298 -2.05 4.74 -5.39
N LEU A 299 -1.32 4.62 -4.28
CA LEU A 299 -1.86 4.90 -2.95
C LEU A 299 -2.21 6.40 -2.82
N ASP A 300 -1.38 7.33 -3.32
CA ASP A 300 -1.74 8.75 -3.41
C ASP A 300 -3.04 8.99 -4.20
N ALA A 301 -3.24 8.27 -5.31
CA ALA A 301 -4.48 8.35 -6.09
C ALA A 301 -5.72 7.85 -5.33
N LEU A 302 -5.60 6.78 -4.54
CA LEU A 302 -6.65 6.30 -3.64
C LEU A 302 -6.99 7.33 -2.54
N LEU A 303 -5.96 7.93 -1.93
CA LEU A 303 -6.10 8.88 -0.83
C LEU A 303 -6.55 10.29 -1.26
N ARG A 304 -6.36 10.65 -2.54
CA ARG A 304 -6.58 12.01 -3.08
C ARG A 304 -8.00 12.49 -2.92
N ASP A 305 -8.97 11.63 -3.22
CA ASP A 305 -10.38 12.00 -3.32
C ASP A 305 -11.18 11.69 -2.04
N MET A 306 -10.51 11.18 -0.98
CA MET A 306 -11.13 10.84 0.30
C MET A 306 -11.59 12.06 1.11
N GLY A 307 -12.83 11.99 1.60
CA GLY A 307 -13.41 12.92 2.56
C GLY A 307 -12.95 12.69 4.01
N GLU A 308 -13.24 13.67 4.86
CA GLU A 308 -12.77 13.72 6.26
C GLU A 308 -13.30 12.57 7.16
N ALA A 309 -14.31 11.82 6.69
CA ALA A 309 -14.83 10.63 7.35
C ALA A 309 -14.03 9.36 6.98
N GLU A 310 -13.68 9.19 5.70
CA GLU A 310 -12.89 8.05 5.21
C GLU A 310 -11.47 8.07 5.80
N TRP A 311 -10.87 9.26 5.93
CA TRP A 311 -9.61 9.43 6.67
C TRP A 311 -9.66 9.01 8.16
N ARG A 312 -10.86 8.88 8.74
CA ARG A 312 -11.11 8.38 10.10
C ARG A 312 -11.69 6.96 10.11
N ALA A 313 -11.87 6.31 8.97
CA ALA A 313 -12.36 4.93 8.92
C ALA A 313 -11.41 4.01 9.72
N PRO A 314 -11.95 3.09 10.53
CA PRO A 314 -11.14 2.22 11.36
C PRO A 314 -10.44 1.16 10.51
N VAL A 315 -9.11 1.09 10.60
CA VAL A 315 -8.29 0.10 9.90
C VAL A 315 -7.72 -0.89 10.91
N ARG A 316 -7.83 -2.18 10.62
CA ARG A 316 -7.24 -3.26 11.42
C ARG A 316 -5.95 -3.74 10.73
N LEU A 317 -4.82 -3.16 11.10
CA LEU A 317 -3.51 -3.66 10.65
C LEU A 317 -3.26 -5.05 11.23
N LYS A 318 -2.74 -5.96 10.40
CA LYS A 318 -2.51 -7.39 10.68
C LYS A 318 -1.03 -7.71 10.41
N TRP A 319 -0.37 -8.47 11.29
CA TRP A 319 0.99 -8.99 11.07
C TRP A 319 1.25 -10.23 11.95
N PHE A 320 2.39 -10.89 11.78
CA PHE A 320 2.76 -12.10 12.53
C PHE A 320 3.84 -11.81 13.59
N ASP A 321 3.57 -12.09 14.88
CA ASP A 321 4.51 -11.84 16.00
C ASP A 321 5.65 -12.87 16.11
N GLY A 322 5.95 -13.58 15.00
CA GLY A 322 6.83 -14.74 14.95
C GLY A 322 6.20 -16.02 15.53
N ARG A 323 5.06 -15.95 16.24
CA ARG A 323 4.40 -17.11 16.87
C ARG A 323 2.94 -17.27 16.45
N ARG A 324 2.22 -16.18 16.21
CA ARG A 324 0.79 -16.10 15.85
C ARG A 324 0.52 -14.83 15.05
N LEU A 325 -0.65 -14.76 14.40
CA LEU A 325 -1.19 -13.48 13.96
C LEU A 325 -1.48 -12.57 15.16
N THR A 326 -1.20 -11.31 14.98
CA THR A 326 -1.51 -10.18 15.86
C THR A 326 -2.06 -9.03 15.02
N GLY A 327 -2.49 -7.94 15.64
CA GLY A 327 -2.95 -6.77 14.91
C GLY A 327 -3.27 -5.59 15.82
N ARG A 328 -3.51 -4.44 15.20
CA ARG A 328 -3.73 -3.16 15.87
C ARG A 328 -4.82 -2.37 15.18
N ASP A 329 -5.74 -1.84 15.97
CA ASP A 329 -6.75 -0.89 15.50
C ASP A 329 -6.11 0.50 15.37
N THR A 330 -6.34 1.15 14.23
CA THR A 330 -5.90 2.50 13.90
C THR A 330 -6.91 3.14 12.93
N THR A 331 -6.58 4.25 12.28
CA THR A 331 -7.39 4.84 11.19
C THR A 331 -6.60 4.95 9.90
N VAL A 332 -7.24 5.24 8.76
CA VAL A 332 -6.55 5.54 7.49
C VAL A 332 -5.45 6.59 7.67
N ALA A 333 -5.71 7.69 8.38
CA ALA A 333 -4.67 8.68 8.73
C ALA A 333 -3.54 8.11 9.60
N GLY A 334 -3.85 7.17 10.50
CA GLY A 334 -2.88 6.44 11.31
C GLY A 334 -2.00 5.48 10.50
N VAL A 335 -2.54 4.88 9.43
CA VAL A 335 -1.79 4.01 8.49
C VAL A 335 -0.84 4.82 7.62
N ILE A 336 -1.28 5.95 7.05
CA ILE A 336 -0.39 6.83 6.26
C ILE A 336 0.68 7.48 7.15
N GLY A 337 0.34 7.77 8.41
CA GLY A 337 1.31 8.18 9.41
C GLY A 337 2.35 7.11 9.73
N HIS A 338 1.95 5.84 9.85
CA HIS A 338 2.86 4.70 9.97
C HIS A 338 3.82 4.61 8.76
N LEU A 339 3.29 4.63 7.53
CA LEU A 339 4.12 4.62 6.31
C LEU A 339 5.14 5.77 6.31
N MET A 340 4.71 7.00 6.58
CA MET A 340 5.56 8.20 6.67
C MET A 340 6.72 8.03 7.67
N VAL A 341 6.43 7.54 8.89
CA VAL A 341 7.49 7.40 9.89
C VAL A 341 8.45 6.25 9.59
N VAL A 342 8.01 5.16 8.96
CA VAL A 342 8.91 4.06 8.55
C VAL A 342 9.74 4.45 7.31
N ASP A 343 9.15 5.14 6.33
CA ASP A 343 9.87 5.77 5.20
C ASP A 343 10.92 6.78 5.70
N GLY A 344 10.78 7.28 6.93
CA GLY A 344 11.77 8.11 7.62
C GLY A 344 13.13 7.44 7.85
N ILE A 345 13.16 6.11 8.01
CA ILE A 345 14.41 5.33 8.12
C ILE A 345 15.19 5.41 6.78
N VAL A 346 14.48 5.26 5.66
CA VAL A 346 15.07 5.37 4.31
C VAL A 346 15.52 6.81 4.03
N ALA A 347 14.74 7.80 4.48
CA ALA A 347 15.07 9.22 4.34
C ALA A 347 16.36 9.58 5.11
N ALA A 348 16.45 9.20 6.38
CA ALA A 348 17.64 9.41 7.20
C ALA A 348 18.89 8.72 6.60
N SER A 349 18.73 7.49 6.08
CA SER A 349 19.80 6.75 5.40
C SER A 349 20.31 7.46 4.13
N LEU A 350 19.45 8.21 3.44
CA LEU A 350 19.80 9.06 2.30
C LEU A 350 20.32 10.46 2.69
N GLY A 351 20.42 10.78 3.98
CA GLY A 351 20.80 12.12 4.46
C GLY A 351 19.70 13.17 4.28
N LEU A 352 18.45 12.74 4.05
CA LEU A 352 17.27 13.61 4.10
C LEU A 352 16.80 13.77 5.55
N PRO A 353 15.99 14.81 5.87
CA PRO A 353 15.37 14.93 7.19
C PRO A 353 14.50 13.70 7.51
N ASP A 354 14.73 13.10 8.67
CA ASP A 354 13.77 12.18 9.28
C ASP A 354 12.52 12.99 9.70
N PRO A 355 11.29 12.62 9.29
CA PRO A 355 10.08 13.32 9.72
C PRO A 355 9.97 13.41 11.24
N MET A 356 10.36 12.37 11.99
CA MET A 356 10.32 12.36 13.46
C MET A 356 11.50 13.09 14.12
N GLY A 357 12.48 13.57 13.34
CA GLY A 357 13.66 14.29 13.82
C GLY A 357 14.77 13.39 14.38
N ALA A 358 15.86 14.00 14.86
CA ALA A 358 17.12 13.31 15.19
C ALA A 358 17.07 12.35 16.40
N ALA A 359 15.97 12.33 17.17
CA ALA A 359 15.75 11.44 18.30
C ALA A 359 14.73 10.31 18.00
N ALA A 360 14.40 10.11 16.72
CA ALA A 360 13.45 9.09 16.29
C ALA A 360 13.96 7.66 16.62
N PRO A 361 13.06 6.72 16.99
CA PRO A 361 13.45 5.32 17.20
C PRO A 361 14.01 4.66 15.92
N GLY A 362 14.79 3.58 16.09
CA GLY A 362 15.47 2.90 14.98
C GLY A 362 14.66 1.82 14.25
N SER A 363 13.77 1.10 14.94
CA SER A 363 12.95 0.04 14.32
C SER A 363 11.56 0.55 13.91
N PRO A 364 10.95 0.00 12.84
CA PRO A 364 9.61 0.38 12.39
C PRO A 364 8.58 0.40 13.54
N GLN A 365 8.38 -0.73 14.24
CA GLN A 365 7.42 -0.85 15.35
C GLN A 365 7.58 0.24 16.41
N ALA A 366 8.82 0.55 16.80
CA ALA A 366 9.08 1.56 17.83
C ALA A 366 8.76 2.97 17.34
N ARG A 367 9.00 3.27 16.05
CA ARG A 367 8.62 4.53 15.40
C ARG A 367 7.10 4.64 15.25
N THR A 368 6.45 3.55 14.83
CA THR A 368 5.00 3.45 14.62
C THR A 368 4.22 3.68 15.91
N GLU A 369 4.52 2.92 16.98
CA GLU A 369 3.84 3.12 18.27
C GLU A 369 4.22 4.47 18.91
N ALA A 370 5.47 4.95 18.76
CA ALA A 370 5.82 6.30 19.20
C ALA A 370 5.01 7.38 18.49
N TYR A 371 4.81 7.27 17.17
CA TYR A 371 3.96 8.18 16.39
C TYR A 371 2.50 8.17 16.88
N TRP A 372 1.90 6.99 17.06
CA TRP A 372 0.53 6.87 17.58
C TRP A 372 0.37 7.23 19.07
N HIS A 373 1.45 7.23 19.85
CA HIS A 373 1.44 7.64 21.27
C HIS A 373 1.58 9.16 21.47
N HIS A 374 1.98 9.94 20.46
CA HIS A 374 2.01 11.41 20.59
C HIS A 374 0.59 11.99 20.48
N GLU A 375 0.20 12.84 21.42
CA GLU A 375 -1.11 13.50 21.38
C GLU A 375 -1.20 14.53 20.22
N PRO A 376 -2.41 14.76 19.65
CA PRO A 376 -2.63 15.74 18.59
C PRO A 376 -2.30 17.16 19.09
N GLY A 377 -1.11 17.65 18.75
CA GLY A 377 -0.52 18.86 19.37
C GLY A 377 1.00 18.80 19.46
N ALA A 378 1.61 17.61 19.36
CA ALA A 378 2.96 17.49 18.84
C ALA A 378 3.05 18.04 17.40
N ALA A 379 4.26 18.23 16.86
CA ALA A 379 4.47 18.75 15.50
C ALA A 379 3.87 17.85 14.39
N TYR A 380 3.47 16.62 14.73
CA TYR A 380 2.83 15.65 13.85
C TYR A 380 1.35 15.52 14.23
N GLY A 381 0.45 15.52 13.23
CA GLY A 381 -0.98 15.23 13.45
C GLY A 381 -1.84 16.37 14.03
N ALA A 382 -1.30 17.57 14.27
CA ALA A 382 -2.07 18.73 14.76
C ALA A 382 -3.02 19.39 13.73
N GLY A 383 -3.25 18.76 12.57
CA GLY A 383 -4.12 19.23 11.49
C GLY A 383 -5.31 18.30 11.22
N PRO A 384 -6.10 18.56 10.15
CA PRO A 384 -7.12 17.62 9.69
C PRO A 384 -6.51 16.23 9.39
N PRO A 385 -7.25 15.12 9.56
CA PRO A 385 -6.70 13.77 9.39
C PRO A 385 -5.93 13.52 8.08
N GLY A 386 -6.40 14.06 6.95
CA GLY A 386 -5.74 13.93 5.65
C GLY A 386 -4.48 14.79 5.46
N ALA A 387 -4.11 15.66 6.41
CA ALA A 387 -2.91 16.50 6.29
C ALA A 387 -1.60 15.68 6.25
N VAL A 388 -1.62 14.46 6.78
CA VAL A 388 -0.49 13.52 6.70
C VAL A 388 -0.19 13.09 5.25
N ARG A 389 -1.17 13.17 4.34
CA ARG A 389 -1.03 12.76 2.93
C ARG A 389 0.09 13.52 2.23
N GLU A 390 0.09 14.86 2.31
CA GLU A 390 1.09 15.67 1.59
C GLU A 390 2.48 15.53 2.24
N LEU A 391 2.58 15.36 3.58
CA LEU A 391 3.88 15.11 4.23
C LEU A 391 4.53 13.80 3.76
N TRP A 392 3.76 12.69 3.78
CA TRP A 392 4.20 11.39 3.25
C TRP A 392 4.55 11.46 1.76
N ARG A 393 3.73 12.16 0.97
CA ARG A 393 3.90 12.30 -0.48
C ARG A 393 5.10 13.17 -0.86
N GLU A 394 5.36 14.26 -0.15
CA GLU A 394 6.57 15.08 -0.34
C GLU A 394 7.84 14.30 0.04
N GLN A 395 7.78 13.50 1.11
CA GLN A 395 8.85 12.58 1.51
C GLN A 395 9.12 11.52 0.44
N GLY A 396 8.09 10.83 -0.07
CA GLY A 396 8.22 9.85 -1.15
C GLY A 396 8.82 10.46 -2.44
N HIS A 397 8.37 11.66 -2.83
CA HIS A 397 8.99 12.41 -3.91
C HIS A 397 10.45 12.79 -3.62
N ALA A 398 10.82 13.11 -2.38
CA ALA A 398 12.19 13.42 -1.99
C ALA A 398 13.11 12.18 -2.02
N LEU A 399 12.59 11.01 -1.62
CA LEU A 399 13.27 9.72 -1.73
C LEU A 399 13.58 9.38 -3.20
N VAL A 400 12.55 9.32 -4.06
CA VAL A 400 12.68 9.02 -5.50
C VAL A 400 13.59 10.02 -6.22
N ARG A 401 13.47 11.31 -5.89
CA ARG A 401 14.34 12.36 -6.43
C ARG A 401 15.79 12.14 -6.03
N THR A 402 16.08 11.95 -4.75
CA THR A 402 17.45 11.81 -4.24
C THR A 402 18.16 10.61 -4.88
N VAL A 403 17.52 9.44 -4.96
CA VAL A 403 18.14 8.27 -5.62
C VAL A 403 18.33 8.43 -7.13
N SER A 404 17.54 9.30 -7.78
CA SER A 404 17.67 9.62 -9.20
C SER A 404 18.82 10.58 -9.52
N PHE A 405 19.28 11.38 -8.54
CA PHE A 405 20.47 12.22 -8.66
C PHE A 405 21.75 11.54 -8.10
N ALA A 406 21.61 10.47 -7.33
CA ALA A 406 22.71 9.82 -6.64
C ALA A 406 23.60 8.94 -7.56
N GLY A 407 24.85 8.73 -7.14
CA GLY A 407 25.80 7.87 -7.85
C GLY A 407 25.50 6.37 -7.72
N ARG A 408 26.09 5.55 -8.60
CA ARG A 408 25.82 4.09 -8.69
C ARG A 408 25.94 3.31 -7.37
N GLY A 409 26.77 3.77 -6.43
CA GLY A 409 26.94 3.14 -5.12
C GLY A 409 25.74 3.26 -4.18
N VAL A 410 24.79 4.17 -4.43
CA VAL A 410 23.63 4.38 -3.54
C VAL A 410 22.77 3.14 -3.36
N ALA A 411 22.72 2.24 -4.36
CA ALA A 411 21.92 1.02 -4.30
C ALA A 411 22.40 0.02 -3.25
N GLU A 412 23.70 0.06 -2.90
CA GLU A 412 24.33 -0.82 -1.90
C GLU A 412 24.41 -0.18 -0.50
N LEU A 413 23.83 1.01 -0.31
CA LEU A 413 23.84 1.69 1.00
C LEU A 413 22.86 1.00 1.96
N ASP A 414 23.33 0.61 3.14
CA ASP A 414 22.52 -0.08 4.15
C ASP A 414 21.49 0.85 4.80
N VAL A 415 20.24 0.39 4.87
CA VAL A 415 19.12 1.00 5.61
C VAL A 415 18.86 0.13 6.86
N PRO A 416 19.08 0.64 8.09
CA PRO A 416 18.93 -0.14 9.30
C PRO A 416 17.47 -0.17 9.80
N TYR A 417 16.81 -1.32 9.68
CA TYR A 417 15.42 -1.55 10.15
C TYR A 417 15.37 -2.01 11.62
N GLY A 418 16.40 -1.72 12.42
CA GLY A 418 16.59 -2.24 13.78
C GLY A 418 17.49 -3.48 13.78
N GLU A 419 16.90 -4.66 13.97
CA GLU A 419 17.64 -5.94 14.10
C GLU A 419 18.32 -6.42 12.80
N PHE A 420 17.93 -5.85 11.65
CA PHE A 420 18.46 -6.16 10.33
C PHE A 420 18.65 -4.89 9.49
N ALA A 421 19.38 -5.02 8.38
CA ALA A 421 19.54 -3.95 7.39
C ALA A 421 19.24 -4.47 5.98
N LEU A 422 18.78 -3.57 5.10
CA LEU A 422 18.58 -3.83 3.67
C LEU A 422 19.40 -2.82 2.85
N PRO A 423 20.06 -3.24 1.75
CA PRO A 423 20.56 -2.31 0.74
C PRO A 423 19.43 -1.41 0.22
N ILE A 424 19.69 -0.14 -0.08
CA ILE A 424 18.65 0.83 -0.49
C ILE A 424 17.76 0.34 -1.65
N ARG A 425 18.29 -0.42 -2.62
CA ARG A 425 17.47 -1.03 -3.69
C ARG A 425 16.40 -1.98 -3.17
N ASP A 426 16.72 -2.72 -2.11
CA ASP A 426 15.87 -3.72 -1.48
C ASP A 426 14.95 -3.05 -0.43
N ALA A 427 15.41 -1.99 0.23
CA ALA A 427 14.56 -1.11 1.03
C ALA A 427 13.46 -0.43 0.20
N PHE A 428 13.74 0.03 -1.03
CA PHE A 428 12.71 0.57 -1.92
C PHE A 428 11.69 -0.50 -2.36
N LEU A 429 12.11 -1.75 -2.57
CA LEU A 429 11.19 -2.86 -2.86
C LEU A 429 10.35 -3.24 -1.63
N ASP A 430 10.90 -3.16 -0.42
CA ASP A 430 10.17 -3.30 0.84
C ASP A 430 9.11 -2.20 0.99
N ARG A 431 9.49 -0.92 0.85
CA ARG A 431 8.51 0.19 0.95
C ARG A 431 7.43 0.11 -0.14
N ALA A 432 7.75 -0.42 -1.33
CA ALA A 432 6.77 -0.67 -2.38
C ALA A 432 5.74 -1.74 -1.99
N LEU A 433 6.20 -2.84 -1.37
CA LEU A 433 5.33 -3.88 -0.82
C LEU A 433 4.41 -3.30 0.26
N GLU A 434 4.96 -2.52 1.19
CA GLU A 434 4.18 -1.97 2.31
C GLU A 434 3.19 -0.89 1.85
N CYS A 435 3.52 -0.09 0.83
CA CYS A 435 2.55 0.79 0.16
C CYS A 435 1.39 0.00 -0.47
N TRP A 436 1.65 -1.15 -1.09
CA TRP A 436 0.58 -2.02 -1.62
C TRP A 436 -0.23 -2.67 -0.50
N VAL A 437 0.41 -3.26 0.52
CA VAL A 437 -0.25 -3.91 1.66
C VAL A 437 -1.26 -2.95 2.28
N HIS A 438 -0.80 -1.76 2.64
CA HIS A 438 -1.60 -0.79 3.35
C HIS A 438 -2.60 -0.04 2.46
N ALA A 439 -2.38 0.04 1.15
CA ALA A 439 -3.45 0.40 0.22
C ALA A 439 -4.59 -0.63 0.22
N GLY A 440 -4.26 -1.92 0.35
CA GLY A 440 -5.22 -3.01 0.56
C GLY A 440 -5.99 -2.87 1.88
N ASP A 441 -5.29 -2.71 3.01
CA ASP A 441 -5.91 -2.49 4.33
C ASP A 441 -6.88 -1.30 4.35
N ILE A 442 -6.47 -0.19 3.71
CA ILE A 442 -7.28 1.03 3.60
C ILE A 442 -8.49 0.80 2.69
N ALA A 443 -8.31 0.11 1.56
CA ALA A 443 -9.39 -0.19 0.62
C ALA A 443 -10.44 -1.15 1.21
N GLU A 444 -10.00 -2.17 1.98
CA GLU A 444 -10.88 -3.04 2.79
C GLU A 444 -11.71 -2.22 3.78
N ALA A 445 -11.10 -1.23 4.44
CA ALA A 445 -11.76 -0.40 5.45
C ALA A 445 -12.75 0.67 4.90
N ILE A 446 -12.77 0.91 3.59
CA ILE A 446 -13.69 1.86 2.93
C ILE A 446 -14.48 1.27 1.75
N ASP A 447 -14.60 -0.06 1.66
CA ASP A 447 -15.32 -0.79 0.60
C ASP A 447 -14.87 -0.43 -0.84
N TYR A 448 -13.57 -0.12 -1.04
CA TYR A 448 -13.02 0.32 -2.32
C TYR A 448 -12.34 -0.84 -3.10
N PRO A 449 -12.53 -0.97 -4.42
CA PRO A 449 -11.84 -1.99 -5.22
C PRO A 449 -10.39 -1.60 -5.53
N TYR A 450 -9.41 -2.35 -5.02
CA TYR A 450 -7.98 -2.09 -5.26
C TYR A 450 -7.27 -3.27 -5.94
N GLU A 451 -6.84 -3.07 -7.18
CA GLU A 451 -6.21 -4.09 -8.03
C GLU A 451 -4.78 -4.46 -7.59
N PRO A 452 -4.23 -5.63 -7.98
CA PRO A 452 -2.82 -5.97 -7.75
C PRO A 452 -1.79 -5.02 -8.40
N PRO A 453 -0.51 -5.04 -7.99
CA PRO A 453 0.60 -4.35 -8.64
C PRO A 453 0.85 -4.81 -10.08
N ALA A 454 1.56 -3.99 -10.84
CA ALA A 454 2.04 -4.40 -12.16
C ALA A 454 2.95 -5.64 -12.03
N SER A 455 2.78 -6.64 -12.91
CA SER A 455 3.42 -7.97 -12.79
C SER A 455 4.94 -7.94 -12.65
N ALA A 456 5.61 -6.92 -13.19
CA ALA A 456 7.06 -6.72 -13.03
C ALA A 456 7.44 -6.22 -11.61
N HIS A 457 6.64 -5.34 -11.01
CA HIS A 457 6.81 -4.90 -9.62
C HIS A 457 6.49 -6.05 -8.66
N LEU A 458 5.36 -6.74 -8.90
CA LEU A 458 4.95 -7.90 -8.12
C LEU A 458 6.04 -8.99 -8.11
N LYS A 459 6.66 -9.28 -9.28
CA LYS A 459 7.79 -10.21 -9.33
C LYS A 459 9.00 -9.74 -8.52
N ALA A 460 9.33 -8.45 -8.56
CA ALA A 460 10.46 -7.89 -7.82
C ALA A 460 10.23 -7.90 -6.29
N MET A 461 9.00 -7.71 -5.84
CA MET A 461 8.63 -7.79 -4.42
C MET A 461 8.62 -9.24 -3.93
N ILE A 462 8.07 -10.19 -4.70
CA ILE A 462 8.17 -11.63 -4.38
C ILE A 462 9.63 -12.09 -4.35
N ASP A 463 10.47 -11.60 -5.26
CA ASP A 463 11.91 -11.88 -5.27
C ASP A 463 12.62 -11.37 -4.02
N LEU A 464 12.32 -10.15 -3.56
CA LEU A 464 12.81 -9.65 -2.27
C LEU A 464 12.40 -10.59 -1.14
N CYS A 465 11.11 -10.90 -1.00
CA CYS A 465 10.62 -11.80 0.04
C CYS A 465 11.36 -13.14 0.02
N ALA A 466 11.49 -13.76 -1.16
CA ALA A 466 12.20 -15.03 -1.34
C ALA A 466 13.69 -14.95 -0.96
N ARG A 467 14.38 -13.83 -1.24
CA ARG A 467 15.77 -13.59 -0.83
C ARG A 467 15.94 -13.39 0.68
N LEU A 468 14.90 -12.92 1.38
CA LEU A 468 14.94 -12.75 2.84
C LEU A 468 14.71 -14.06 3.62
N LEU A 469 13.90 -14.99 3.07
CA LEU A 469 13.51 -16.24 3.75
C LEU A 469 14.66 -17.02 4.43
N PRO A 470 15.87 -17.18 3.85
CA PRO A 470 16.95 -17.92 4.51
C PRO A 470 17.44 -17.24 5.80
N GLY A 471 17.53 -15.90 5.80
CA GLY A 471 17.90 -15.10 6.96
C GLY A 471 16.85 -15.19 8.05
N THR A 472 15.59 -14.94 7.69
CA THR A 472 14.43 -15.05 8.59
C THR A 472 14.31 -16.46 9.19
N LEU A 473 14.55 -17.51 8.40
CA LEU A 473 14.57 -18.90 8.89
C LEU A 473 15.71 -19.14 9.89
N ALA A 474 16.91 -18.60 9.65
CA ALA A 474 18.01 -18.68 10.60
C ALA A 474 17.75 -17.89 11.91
N GLU A 475 17.04 -16.77 11.84
CA GLU A 475 16.57 -15.99 13.00
C GLU A 475 15.53 -16.75 13.81
N ARG A 476 14.52 -17.32 13.15
CA ARG A 476 13.54 -18.19 13.80
C ARG A 476 14.20 -19.36 14.53
N ARG A 477 15.25 -19.96 13.97
CA ARG A 477 16.06 -20.99 14.66
C ARG A 477 16.81 -20.43 15.87
N ARG A 478 17.48 -19.28 15.75
CA ARG A 478 18.13 -18.60 16.88
C ARG A 478 17.15 -18.30 18.03
N ALA A 479 15.90 -18.00 17.71
CA ALA A 479 14.81 -17.78 18.66
C ALA A 479 14.10 -19.06 19.15
N GLY A 480 14.48 -20.25 18.68
CA GLY A 480 13.82 -21.52 19.04
C GLY A 480 12.40 -21.70 18.46
N LEU A 481 12.09 -21.02 17.35
CA LEU A 481 10.79 -20.99 16.67
C LEU A 481 10.75 -21.79 15.36
N ALA A 482 11.84 -22.47 15.00
CA ALA A 482 12.00 -23.33 13.83
C ALA A 482 12.98 -24.48 14.18
N SER A 483 12.91 -25.60 13.47
CA SER A 483 13.73 -26.79 13.78
C SER A 483 15.21 -26.56 13.45
N PRO A 484 16.16 -27.19 14.18
CA PRO A 484 17.60 -26.99 13.94
C PRO A 484 18.03 -27.44 12.53
N PRO A 485 19.12 -26.88 11.98
CA PRO A 485 19.56 -27.21 10.62
C PRO A 485 20.01 -28.67 10.54
N ARG A 486 19.53 -29.42 9.54
CA ARG A 486 19.81 -30.86 9.41
C ARG A 486 21.16 -31.16 8.75
N ARG A 487 21.56 -30.35 7.76
CA ARG A 487 22.84 -30.48 7.04
C ARG A 487 23.48 -29.09 6.86
N LEU A 488 24.36 -28.72 7.79
CA LEU A 488 25.27 -27.59 7.56
C LEU A 488 26.28 -27.94 6.46
N VAL A 489 26.60 -26.95 5.62
CA VAL A 489 27.52 -27.06 4.48
C VAL A 489 28.44 -25.85 4.41
N GLU A 490 29.55 -25.97 3.68
CA GLU A 490 30.47 -24.87 3.39
C GLU A 490 29.76 -23.73 2.64
N ALA A 491 30.17 -22.48 2.88
CA ALA A 491 29.57 -21.33 2.24
C ALA A 491 29.70 -21.40 0.70
N GLY A 492 28.61 -21.11 -0.01
CA GLY A 492 28.53 -21.21 -1.47
C GLY A 492 28.44 -22.65 -2.02
N THR A 493 28.32 -23.69 -1.18
CA THR A 493 28.11 -25.07 -1.63
C THR A 493 26.63 -25.49 -1.58
N PRO A 494 26.18 -26.46 -2.42
CA PRO A 494 24.79 -26.93 -2.42
C PRO A 494 24.32 -27.44 -1.05
N GLY A 495 23.13 -27.02 -0.63
CA GLY A 495 22.46 -27.50 0.58
C GLY A 495 21.01 -27.90 0.34
N ARG A 496 20.37 -28.52 1.35
CA ARG A 496 18.93 -28.85 1.31
C ARG A 496 18.14 -27.59 0.94
N THR A 497 17.33 -27.71 -0.10
CA THR A 497 16.63 -26.60 -0.74
C THR A 497 15.12 -26.85 -0.64
N LEU A 498 14.33 -25.78 -0.55
CA LEU A 498 12.88 -25.81 -0.80
C LEU A 498 12.58 -25.05 -2.09
N HIS A 499 11.75 -25.64 -2.94
CA HIS A 499 11.24 -25.01 -4.15
C HIS A 499 9.97 -24.23 -3.81
N LEU A 500 10.01 -22.92 -3.95
CA LEU A 500 8.86 -22.02 -3.83
C LEU A 500 8.40 -21.67 -5.24
N GLN A 501 7.22 -22.17 -5.61
CA GLN A 501 6.53 -21.80 -6.83
C GLN A 501 5.42 -20.80 -6.47
N VAL A 502 5.41 -19.64 -7.12
CA VAL A 502 4.26 -18.72 -7.08
C VAL A 502 3.67 -18.66 -8.48
N GLU A 503 2.37 -18.94 -8.62
CA GLU A 503 1.69 -18.93 -9.91
C GLU A 503 1.29 -17.50 -10.33
N GLY A 504 0.58 -17.35 -11.46
CA GLY A 504 0.00 -16.07 -11.88
C GLY A 504 0.97 -15.04 -12.50
N THR A 505 0.45 -13.85 -12.75
CA THR A 505 1.06 -12.78 -13.55
C THR A 505 2.16 -12.03 -12.78
N GLY A 506 3.38 -12.55 -12.83
CA GLY A 506 4.53 -12.06 -12.05
C GLY A 506 5.12 -13.11 -11.09
N GLY A 507 4.55 -14.32 -11.07
CA GLY A 507 5.08 -15.47 -10.34
C GLY A 507 6.37 -16.04 -10.94
N GLY A 508 6.60 -17.33 -10.70
CA GLY A 508 7.75 -18.11 -11.13
C GLY A 508 8.30 -18.99 -10.01
N ASP A 509 9.54 -19.42 -10.17
CA ASP A 509 10.21 -20.39 -9.31
C ASP A 509 11.37 -19.75 -8.55
N TRP A 510 11.42 -19.99 -7.24
CA TRP A 510 12.49 -19.60 -6.34
C TRP A 510 12.99 -20.82 -5.57
N TYR A 511 14.28 -20.85 -5.25
CA TYR A 511 14.93 -21.97 -4.56
C TYR A 511 15.56 -21.45 -3.26
N ILE A 512 15.00 -21.89 -2.13
CA ILE A 512 15.30 -21.36 -0.80
C ILE A 512 16.25 -22.33 -0.08
N PRO A 513 17.50 -21.93 0.24
CA PRO A 513 18.43 -22.77 0.99
C PRO A 513 17.94 -22.89 2.44
N LEU A 514 17.68 -24.13 2.89
CA LEU A 514 16.98 -24.39 4.14
C LEU A 514 17.90 -24.36 5.36
N ASP A 515 19.10 -24.92 5.30
CA ASP A 515 19.92 -25.21 6.49
C ASP A 515 20.94 -24.10 6.84
N SER A 516 21.25 -23.18 5.91
CA SER A 516 22.14 -22.03 6.16
C SER A 516 21.87 -20.90 5.15
N PRO A 517 21.83 -19.61 5.57
CA PRO A 517 21.73 -18.48 4.63
C PRO A 517 22.91 -18.38 3.65
N ALA A 518 24.05 -18.97 3.99
CA ALA A 518 25.26 -18.98 3.16
C ALA A 518 25.37 -20.21 2.24
N ALA A 519 24.42 -21.14 2.28
CA ALA A 519 24.39 -22.28 1.36
C ALA A 519 23.87 -21.86 -0.01
N MET A 520 24.39 -22.47 -1.08
CA MET A 520 23.85 -22.29 -2.42
C MET A 520 22.57 -23.12 -2.58
N ALA A 521 21.52 -22.50 -3.09
CA ALA A 521 20.31 -23.22 -3.48
C ALA A 521 20.56 -24.08 -4.72
N ALA A 522 20.01 -25.30 -4.75
CA ALA A 522 20.14 -26.21 -5.87
C ALA A 522 18.82 -26.97 -6.11
N PRO A 523 18.23 -26.92 -7.33
CA PRO A 523 17.02 -27.69 -7.65
C PRO A 523 17.17 -29.20 -7.43
N GLU A 524 18.39 -29.73 -7.57
CA GLU A 524 18.72 -31.14 -7.37
C GLU A 524 18.76 -31.55 -5.89
N GLU A 525 18.88 -30.59 -4.96
CA GLU A 525 18.83 -30.77 -3.51
C GLU A 525 17.46 -30.34 -2.93
N ALA A 526 16.42 -30.20 -3.78
CA ALA A 526 15.06 -29.86 -3.37
C ALA A 526 14.42 -31.00 -2.57
N VAL A 527 14.15 -30.76 -1.28
CA VAL A 527 13.50 -31.75 -0.38
C VAL A 527 12.00 -31.49 -0.18
N ALA A 528 11.50 -30.35 -0.64
CA ALA A 528 10.10 -29.95 -0.55
C ALA A 528 9.75 -28.90 -1.62
N THR A 529 8.46 -28.84 -1.95
CA THR A 529 7.85 -27.80 -2.79
C THR A 529 6.66 -27.17 -2.06
N ILE A 530 6.57 -25.84 -2.13
CA ILE A 530 5.38 -25.05 -1.81
C ILE A 530 4.94 -24.37 -3.10
N ALA A 531 3.70 -24.60 -3.53
CA ALA A 531 3.03 -23.87 -4.60
C ALA A 531 1.93 -22.98 -4.02
N LEU A 532 1.92 -21.70 -4.39
CA LEU A 532 0.94 -20.69 -3.98
C LEU A 532 0.51 -19.90 -5.22
N ASP A 533 -0.68 -19.30 -5.23
CA ASP A 533 -0.94 -18.18 -6.13
C ASP A 533 -0.40 -16.86 -5.55
N GLN A 534 -0.52 -15.76 -6.30
CA GLN A 534 0.05 -14.46 -5.91
C GLN A 534 -0.63 -13.85 -4.69
N GLU A 535 -1.94 -14.06 -4.54
CA GLU A 535 -2.75 -13.54 -3.45
C GLU A 535 -2.49 -14.36 -2.18
N ALA A 536 -2.47 -15.68 -2.28
CA ALA A 536 -2.14 -16.59 -1.19
C ALA A 536 -0.69 -16.39 -0.68
N PHE A 537 0.28 -16.14 -1.57
CA PHE A 537 1.64 -15.77 -1.16
C PHE A 537 1.69 -14.40 -0.47
N TYR A 538 1.02 -13.39 -1.04
CA TYR A 538 0.93 -12.04 -0.47
C TYR A 538 0.30 -12.06 0.93
N LEU A 539 -0.90 -12.64 1.09
CA LEU A 539 -1.63 -12.71 2.37
C LEU A 539 -0.83 -13.45 3.45
N LEU A 540 0.02 -14.41 3.06
CA LEU A 540 0.94 -15.06 3.98
C LEU A 540 2.09 -14.12 4.36
N ALA A 541 2.77 -13.52 3.37
CA ALA A 541 3.92 -12.64 3.58
C ALA A 541 3.59 -11.35 4.35
N SER A 542 2.37 -10.82 4.19
CA SER A 542 1.83 -9.67 4.92
C SER A 542 1.15 -10.04 6.25
N GLY A 543 1.17 -11.30 6.67
CA GLY A 543 0.60 -11.72 7.96
C GLY A 543 -0.92 -11.49 8.06
N HIS A 544 -1.64 -11.67 6.95
CA HIS A 544 -3.10 -11.60 6.90
C HIS A 544 -3.75 -12.99 7.08
N VAL A 545 -3.07 -14.07 6.71
CA VAL A 545 -3.51 -15.46 6.92
C VAL A 545 -2.53 -16.23 7.83
N PRO A 546 -3.00 -17.12 8.74
CA PRO A 546 -2.10 -17.98 9.51
C PRO A 546 -1.26 -18.91 8.60
N PRO A 547 0.01 -19.19 8.94
CA PRO A 547 0.87 -20.10 8.15
C PRO A 547 0.30 -21.49 7.87
N GLN A 548 -0.62 -21.96 8.72
CA GLN A 548 -1.28 -23.27 8.61
C GLN A 548 -2.56 -23.25 7.76
N GLU A 549 -3.06 -22.05 7.42
CA GLU A 549 -4.33 -21.82 6.72
C GLU A 549 -4.10 -21.20 5.32
N ALA A 550 -2.85 -20.86 4.97
CA ALA A 550 -2.46 -20.41 3.65
C ALA A 550 -2.84 -21.44 2.56
N ALA A 551 -3.45 -20.96 1.47
CA ALA A 551 -3.96 -21.78 0.38
C ALA A 551 -2.83 -22.33 -0.53
N ALA A 552 -2.10 -23.32 -0.01
CA ALA A 552 -0.88 -23.84 -0.62
C ALA A 552 -1.00 -25.30 -1.12
N GLY A 553 -0.44 -25.58 -2.29
CA GLY A 553 -0.07 -26.92 -2.72
C GLY A 553 1.25 -27.35 -2.07
N LEU A 554 1.24 -28.44 -1.30
CA LEU A 554 2.36 -28.84 -0.44
C LEU A 554 2.87 -30.25 -0.79
N SER A 555 4.19 -30.42 -0.94
CA SER A 555 4.81 -31.72 -1.26
C SER A 555 6.21 -31.86 -0.67
N GLY A 556 6.54 -33.04 -0.12
CA GLY A 556 7.87 -33.36 0.42
C GLY A 556 8.00 -33.21 1.94
N ASP A 557 9.16 -32.73 2.40
CA ASP A 557 9.57 -32.63 3.81
C ASP A 557 8.69 -31.65 4.61
N THR A 558 7.74 -32.19 5.39
CA THR A 558 6.70 -31.41 6.10
C THR A 558 7.24 -30.48 7.17
N GLU A 559 8.42 -30.76 7.74
CA GLU A 559 9.10 -29.85 8.66
C GLU A 559 9.67 -28.65 7.92
N ALA A 560 10.32 -28.87 6.77
CA ALA A 560 10.85 -27.79 5.93
C ALA A 560 9.74 -26.89 5.37
N ILE A 561 8.61 -27.49 4.95
CA ILE A 561 7.42 -26.76 4.52
C ILE A 561 6.91 -25.85 5.65
N ARG A 562 6.73 -26.42 6.85
CA ARG A 562 6.25 -25.65 8.01
C ARG A 562 7.20 -24.51 8.38
N ASP A 563 8.49 -24.81 8.47
CA ASP A 563 9.52 -23.82 8.83
C ASP A 563 9.54 -22.65 7.82
N VAL A 564 9.37 -22.92 6.52
CA VAL A 564 9.30 -21.86 5.50
C VAL A 564 7.97 -21.10 5.53
N LEU A 565 6.81 -21.74 5.65
CA LEU A 565 5.52 -21.03 5.75
C LEU A 565 5.52 -20.06 6.96
N PHE A 566 6.08 -20.50 8.09
CA PHE A 566 6.27 -19.64 9.27
C PHE A 566 7.36 -18.56 9.07
N ALA A 567 8.38 -18.81 8.26
CA ALA A 567 9.37 -17.79 7.88
C ALA A 567 8.76 -16.71 6.97
N THR A 568 7.97 -17.09 5.96
CA THR A 568 7.28 -16.15 5.06
C THR A 568 6.35 -15.22 5.85
N ALA A 569 5.55 -15.73 6.78
CA ALA A 569 4.73 -14.88 7.63
C ALA A 569 5.55 -13.93 8.53
N SER A 570 6.76 -14.35 8.94
CA SER A 570 7.66 -13.53 9.75
C SER A 570 8.38 -12.40 8.98
N LEU A 571 8.04 -12.20 7.69
CA LEU A 571 8.43 -10.99 6.94
C LEU A 571 7.51 -9.80 7.29
N SER A 572 6.26 -10.07 7.64
CA SER A 572 5.29 -9.06 8.11
C SER A 572 5.69 -8.49 9.47
N ARG A 573 5.48 -7.18 9.64
CA ARG A 573 5.85 -6.43 10.84
C ARG A 573 5.01 -5.16 10.99
N LEU A 574 5.31 -4.41 12.04
CA LEU A 574 4.85 -3.05 12.31
C LEU A 574 6.08 -2.13 12.47
#